data_AF-A0A2T0W3K5-F1
#
_entry.id   AF-A0A2T0W3K5-F1
#
_cell.length_a   1.000
_cell.length_b   1.000
_cell.length_c   1.000
_cell.angle_alpha   90.00
_cell.angle_beta   90.00
_cell.angle_gamma   90.00
#
_symmetry.space_group_name_H-M   'P 1'
#
loop_
_entity.id
_entity.type
_entity.pdbx_description
1 polymer ?
#
loop_
_entity_poly.entity_id
_entity_poly.type
_entity_poly.pdbx_seq_one_letter_code
_entity_poly.pdbx_strand_id
1 'polypeptide(L)'
;MNIVTDRIYGVWLHIYLHKRGNMRVSSIAVLIVVSGPVFAGCPIGQKEFMSCNIENSQNVLSVCFDDTSAYYSFGLQGRLPDLALSEPIETINYTPWPGVGRAIWESLTFRNDEYSYTVVAGFDRMFDDETEEDHPTPHFGEVQVKRDGETLVNLNCERGSTAFAWTPEIYEAKEAAGYEWDDRNRLWFKTQE
;
A
#
# COMPACT_ATOMS: atom_id res chain seq x y z
N MET A 1 -3.46 -35.57 0.48
CA MET A 1 -3.72 -36.55 1.56
C MET A 1 -2.50 -36.55 2.46
N ASN A 2 -2.75 -36.47 3.76
CA ASN A 2 -1.93 -35.90 4.84
C ASN A 2 -0.60 -36.61 5.17
N ILE A 3 0.09 -36.03 6.18
CA ILE A 3 1.28 -36.49 6.95
C ILE A 3 2.52 -35.71 6.44
N VAL A 4 3.09 -34.72 7.13
CA VAL A 4 3.84 -34.80 8.40
C VAL A 4 3.92 -33.39 9.03
N THR A 5 3.09 -33.10 10.03
CA THR A 5 3.37 -32.05 11.01
C THR A 5 3.77 -32.75 12.30
N ASP A 6 5.02 -33.18 12.36
CA ASP A 6 5.60 -33.80 13.55
C ASP A 6 6.97 -33.21 13.79
N ARG A 7 7.01 -32.18 14.65
CA ARG A 7 8.19 -31.72 15.43
C ARG A 7 7.79 -30.54 16.32
N ILE A 8 6.93 -30.81 17.29
CA ILE A 8 6.83 -29.97 18.49
C ILE A 8 7.04 -30.88 19.69
N TYR A 9 8.30 -31.03 20.10
CA TYR A 9 8.68 -31.55 21.41
C TYR A 9 9.88 -30.75 21.90
N GLY A 10 9.77 -30.14 23.08
CA GLY A 10 10.94 -29.60 23.76
C GLY A 10 10.66 -28.64 24.90
N VAL A 11 10.30 -29.20 26.06
CA VAL A 11 10.68 -28.78 27.44
C VAL A 11 10.27 -27.34 27.83
N TRP A 12 9.39 -27.12 28.79
CA TRP A 12 9.70 -27.12 30.22
C TRP A 12 8.37 -26.97 30.98
N LEU A 13 8.02 -27.92 31.85
CA LEU A 13 7.71 -27.64 33.27
C LEU A 13 7.46 -28.95 34.02
N HIS A 14 8.41 -29.32 34.86
CA HIS A 14 8.20 -30.29 35.93
C HIS A 14 8.18 -29.52 37.24
N ILE A 15 7.25 -29.93 38.12
CA ILE A 15 7.17 -29.61 39.56
C ILE A 15 6.42 -28.32 39.90
N TYR A 16 5.18 -28.46 40.36
CA TYR A 16 4.87 -28.21 41.77
C TYR A 16 3.59 -28.95 42.18
N LEU A 17 3.76 -29.99 42.99
CA LEU A 17 2.70 -30.61 43.78
C LEU A 17 2.32 -29.63 44.90
N HIS A 18 1.06 -29.23 45.01
CA HIS A 18 0.49 -28.95 46.32
C HIS A 18 -1.01 -29.26 46.41
N LYS A 19 -1.35 -29.73 47.60
CA LYS A 19 -2.51 -30.48 48.05
C LYS A 19 -3.65 -29.55 48.49
N ARG A 20 -4.87 -30.09 48.43
CA ARG A 20 -6.12 -29.73 49.18
C ARG A 20 -7.10 -28.73 48.53
N GLY A 21 -8.32 -29.23 48.33
CA GLY A 21 -9.51 -28.64 48.95
C GLY A 21 -10.44 -27.85 48.02
N ASN A 22 -11.62 -28.45 47.78
CA ASN A 22 -12.91 -27.83 47.50
C ASN A 22 -13.02 -26.75 46.40
N MET A 23 -13.77 -27.14 45.36
CA MET A 23 -14.83 -26.35 44.73
C MET A 23 -14.43 -24.98 44.19
N ARG A 24 -14.23 -24.88 42.87
CA ARG A 24 -14.45 -23.64 42.12
C ARG A 24 -14.48 -23.87 40.61
N VAL A 25 -15.67 -23.59 40.05
CA VAL A 25 -15.94 -23.01 38.72
C VAL A 25 -14.93 -23.39 37.62
N SER A 26 -15.32 -24.36 36.81
CA SER A 26 -14.63 -24.71 35.57
C SER A 26 -14.58 -23.49 34.64
N SER A 27 -13.44 -22.81 34.63
CA SER A 27 -13.18 -21.69 33.74
C SER A 27 -12.81 -22.25 32.37
N ILE A 28 -13.77 -22.24 31.44
CA ILE A 28 -13.52 -22.47 30.02
C ILE A 28 -12.64 -21.31 29.54
N ALA A 29 -11.35 -21.59 29.31
CA ALA A 29 -10.46 -20.66 28.64
C ALA A 29 -10.88 -20.57 27.17
N VAL A 30 -11.65 -19.52 26.84
CA VAL A 30 -11.98 -19.16 25.46
C VAL A 30 -10.70 -18.62 24.82
N LEU A 31 -10.07 -19.39 23.94
CA LEU A 31 -9.07 -18.86 23.01
C LEU A 31 -9.80 -17.96 22.00
N ILE A 32 -9.68 -16.65 22.18
CA ILE A 32 -10.09 -15.67 21.17
C ILE A 32 -9.00 -15.65 20.11
N VAL A 33 -9.23 -16.37 19.00
CA VAL A 33 -8.44 -16.18 17.77
C VAL A 33 -8.93 -14.86 17.15
N VAL A 34 -8.17 -13.79 17.34
CA VAL A 34 -8.38 -12.54 16.60
C VAL A 34 -7.85 -12.76 15.19
N SER A 35 -8.69 -13.34 14.33
CA SER A 35 -8.51 -13.29 12.89
C SER A 35 -8.71 -11.84 12.45
N GLY A 36 -7.60 -11.12 12.24
CA GLY A 36 -7.65 -9.81 11.61
C GLY A 36 -8.20 -9.94 10.18
N PRO A 37 -9.08 -9.04 9.73
CA PRO A 37 -9.53 -9.03 8.36
C PRO A 37 -8.35 -8.77 7.43
N VAL A 38 -8.09 -9.73 6.53
CA VAL A 38 -7.31 -9.50 5.32
C VAL A 38 -8.24 -8.75 4.37
N PHE A 39 -8.15 -7.43 4.37
CA PHE A 39 -8.95 -6.60 3.47
C PHE A 39 -8.28 -6.57 2.08
N ALA A 40 -9.04 -6.93 1.06
CA ALA A 40 -8.78 -6.47 -0.29
C ALA A 40 -9.26 -5.01 -0.34
N GLY A 41 -8.34 -4.07 -0.19
CA GLY A 41 -8.62 -2.63 -0.19
C GLY A 41 -8.10 -1.91 1.05
N CYS A 42 -8.21 -0.59 1.04
CA CYS A 42 -7.72 0.26 2.11
C CYS A 42 -8.51 0.06 3.42
N PRO A 43 -7.83 0.06 4.59
CA PRO A 43 -8.48 0.04 5.90
C PRO A 43 -9.52 1.15 6.06
N ILE A 44 -10.47 0.95 6.99
CA ILE A 44 -11.48 1.96 7.32
C ILE A 44 -10.80 3.28 7.72
N GLY A 45 -11.26 4.38 7.11
CA GLY A 45 -10.70 5.72 7.33
C GLY A 45 -9.56 6.09 6.37
N GLN A 46 -9.08 5.13 5.57
CA GLN A 46 -8.15 5.38 4.48
C GLN A 46 -8.86 5.34 3.13
N LYS A 47 -8.24 5.99 2.15
CA LYS A 47 -8.69 6.10 0.77
C LYS A 47 -7.65 5.47 -0.13
N GLU A 48 -8.10 4.94 -1.27
CA GLU A 48 -7.21 4.32 -2.25
C GLU A 48 -6.55 5.40 -3.11
N PHE A 49 -5.23 5.35 -3.22
CA PHE A 49 -4.52 6.04 -4.29
C PHE A 49 -4.47 5.13 -5.52
N MET A 50 -3.91 3.92 -5.34
CA MET A 50 -3.78 2.92 -6.39
C MET A 50 -3.72 1.50 -5.79
N SER A 51 -4.27 0.51 -6.50
CA SER A 51 -3.93 -0.90 -6.29
C SER A 51 -3.81 -1.66 -7.61
N CYS A 52 -2.98 -2.70 -7.66
CA CYS A 52 -2.85 -3.56 -8.83
C CYS A 52 -2.18 -4.91 -8.52
N ASN A 53 -2.35 -5.88 -9.42
CA ASN A 53 -1.51 -7.07 -9.46
C ASN A 53 -0.21 -6.74 -10.18
N ILE A 54 0.92 -7.28 -9.73
CA ILE A 54 2.20 -7.11 -10.42
C ILE A 54 2.33 -8.15 -11.52
N GLU A 55 2.64 -7.69 -12.73
CA GLU A 55 2.76 -8.52 -13.92
C GLU A 55 3.69 -9.72 -13.70
N ASN A 56 3.29 -10.90 -14.17
CA ASN A 56 4.06 -12.14 -14.06
C ASN A 56 4.38 -12.55 -12.60
N SER A 57 3.54 -12.16 -11.64
CA SER A 57 3.70 -12.51 -10.23
C SER A 57 2.35 -12.75 -9.54
N GLN A 58 2.40 -13.22 -8.29
CA GLN A 58 1.22 -13.29 -7.39
C GLN A 58 1.18 -12.13 -6.39
N ASN A 59 2.07 -11.15 -6.56
CA ASN A 59 2.17 -10.01 -5.67
C ASN A 59 1.14 -8.94 -6.06
N VAL A 60 0.62 -8.30 -5.03
CA VAL A 60 -0.26 -7.13 -5.13
C VAL A 60 0.49 -5.94 -4.56
N LEU A 61 0.37 -4.81 -5.24
CA LEU A 61 0.79 -3.51 -4.77
C LEU A 61 -0.46 -2.71 -4.42
N SER A 62 -0.49 -2.09 -3.24
CA SER A 62 -1.54 -1.17 -2.84
C SER A 62 -0.96 0.03 -2.13
N VAL A 63 -1.46 1.20 -2.51
CA VAL A 63 -1.18 2.49 -1.89
C VAL A 63 -2.49 3.10 -1.41
N CYS A 64 -2.53 3.36 -0.11
CA CYS A 64 -3.65 4.01 0.56
C CYS A 64 -3.17 5.31 1.21
N PHE A 65 -4.09 6.19 1.56
CA PHE A 65 -3.75 7.41 2.30
C PHE A 65 -4.92 7.87 3.18
N ASP A 66 -4.59 8.69 4.16
CA ASP A 66 -5.53 9.51 4.91
C ASP A 66 -5.02 10.96 4.91
N ASP A 67 -5.64 11.83 5.70
CA ASP A 67 -5.28 13.25 5.76
C ASP A 67 -3.87 13.50 6.33
N THR A 68 -3.24 12.50 6.95
CA THR A 68 -1.98 12.62 7.67
C THR A 68 -0.84 11.82 7.06
N SER A 69 -1.12 10.65 6.49
CA SER A 69 -0.09 9.74 5.97
C SER A 69 -0.55 8.99 4.73
N ALA A 70 0.41 8.60 3.90
CA ALA A 70 0.25 7.60 2.87
C ALA A 70 0.92 6.29 3.28
N TYR A 71 0.38 5.18 2.82
CA TYR A 71 0.76 3.83 3.19
C TYR A 71 0.99 3.00 1.93
N TYR A 72 2.14 2.36 1.85
CA TYR A 72 2.52 1.45 0.78
C TYR A 72 2.50 0.02 1.31
N SER A 73 1.98 -0.92 0.51
CA SER A 73 2.05 -2.35 0.80
C SER A 73 2.36 -3.15 -0.45
N PHE A 74 3.25 -4.13 -0.32
CA PHE A 74 3.63 -5.05 -1.38
C PHE A 74 3.79 -6.46 -0.81
N GLY A 75 3.17 -7.45 -1.47
CA GLY A 75 3.33 -8.85 -1.11
C GLY A 75 2.24 -9.73 -1.72
N LEU A 76 2.23 -11.00 -1.34
CA LEU A 76 1.26 -11.96 -1.85
C LEU A 76 -0.19 -11.59 -1.48
N GLN A 77 -1.08 -11.71 -2.46
CA GLN A 77 -2.51 -11.49 -2.23
C GLN A 77 -3.04 -12.35 -1.08
N GLY A 78 -3.83 -11.74 -0.19
CA GLY A 78 -4.48 -12.44 0.90
C GLY A 78 -3.57 -12.76 2.10
N ARG A 79 -2.34 -12.22 2.13
CA ARG A 79 -1.36 -12.42 3.20
C ARG A 79 -0.94 -11.09 3.82
N LEU A 80 -0.17 -11.17 4.90
CA LEU A 80 0.55 -9.99 5.40
C LEU A 80 1.53 -9.50 4.31
N PRO A 81 1.63 -8.18 4.10
CA PRO A 81 2.59 -7.64 3.14
C PRO A 81 4.02 -8.05 3.49
N ASP A 82 4.81 -8.38 2.47
CA ASP A 82 6.25 -8.64 2.61
C ASP A 82 6.99 -7.31 2.89
N LEU A 83 6.45 -6.20 2.39
CA LEU A 83 6.92 -4.84 2.64
C LEU A 83 5.72 -3.93 2.91
N ALA A 84 5.76 -3.21 4.02
CA ALA A 84 4.81 -2.15 4.36
C ALA A 84 5.58 -0.89 4.78
N LEU A 85 5.27 0.24 4.17
CA LEU A 85 5.90 1.54 4.45
C LEU A 85 4.82 2.58 4.71
N SER A 86 5.19 3.63 5.45
CA SER A 86 4.33 4.78 5.68
C SER A 86 5.16 6.06 5.60
N GLU A 87 4.61 7.09 4.99
CA GLU A 87 5.21 8.42 4.91
C GLU A 87 4.16 9.47 5.26
N PRO A 88 4.47 10.46 6.11
CA PRO A 88 3.60 11.60 6.35
C PRO A 88 3.26 12.34 5.05
N ILE A 89 2.02 12.85 4.93
CA ILE A 89 1.59 13.67 3.79
C ILE A 89 2.51 14.90 3.63
N GLU A 90 3.01 15.47 4.72
CA GLU A 90 3.97 16.57 4.71
C GLU A 90 5.26 16.24 3.93
N THR A 91 5.83 15.05 4.18
CA THR A 91 7.18 14.68 3.71
C THR A 91 7.17 13.77 2.49
N ILE A 92 6.04 13.12 2.19
CA ILE A 92 5.95 12.25 1.02
C ILE A 92 6.19 13.07 -0.26
N ASN A 93 7.04 12.52 -1.13
CA ASN A 93 7.25 13.13 -2.44
C ASN A 93 6.09 12.75 -3.36
N TYR A 94 5.09 13.63 -3.42
CA TYR A 94 3.93 13.55 -4.29
C TYR A 94 4.11 14.45 -5.50
N THR A 95 3.90 13.91 -6.70
CA THR A 95 3.88 14.70 -7.94
C THR A 95 2.49 14.59 -8.58
N PRO A 96 1.70 15.69 -8.61
CA PRO A 96 0.44 15.72 -9.32
C PRO A 96 0.67 15.75 -10.84
N TRP A 97 -0.38 15.41 -11.60
CA TRP A 97 -0.36 15.49 -13.06
C TRP A 97 -0.09 16.92 -13.53
N PRO A 98 0.83 17.15 -14.48
CA PRO A 98 1.19 18.51 -14.94
C PRO A 98 0.12 19.22 -15.78
N GLY A 99 -1.07 18.66 -15.95
CA GLY A 99 -2.12 19.24 -16.79
C GLY A 99 -1.88 19.14 -18.30
N VAL A 100 -0.84 18.42 -18.73
CA VAL A 100 -0.43 18.29 -20.13
C VAL A 100 -0.17 16.83 -20.50
N GLY A 101 -0.46 16.48 -21.76
CA GLY A 101 -0.28 15.15 -22.30
C GLY A 101 -1.54 14.29 -22.23
N ARG A 102 -1.58 13.19 -22.96
CA ARG A 102 -2.73 12.29 -23.01
C ARG A 102 -2.93 11.55 -21.69
N ALA A 103 -1.86 10.98 -21.17
CA ALA A 103 -1.84 10.28 -19.90
C ALA A 103 -2.03 11.26 -18.75
N ILE A 104 -3.11 11.10 -17.98
CA ILE A 104 -3.23 11.64 -16.64
C ILE A 104 -2.49 10.69 -15.71
N TRP A 105 -1.55 11.19 -14.93
CA TRP A 105 -0.78 10.37 -14.01
C TRP A 105 -0.34 11.16 -12.79
N GLU A 106 -0.17 10.45 -11.69
CA GLU A 106 0.39 10.99 -10.46
C GLU A 106 1.42 10.01 -9.91
N SER A 107 2.27 10.49 -8.98
CA SER A 107 3.24 9.62 -8.34
C SER A 107 3.49 9.93 -6.87
N LEU A 108 3.83 8.89 -6.12
CA LEU A 108 4.21 8.94 -4.71
C LEU A 108 5.53 8.20 -4.51
N THR A 109 6.49 8.80 -3.80
CA THR A 109 7.75 8.12 -3.44
C THR A 109 7.82 7.83 -1.95
N PHE A 110 7.95 6.55 -1.60
CA PHE A 110 8.20 6.06 -0.25
C PHE A 110 9.69 5.79 -0.05
N ARG A 111 10.24 6.09 1.13
CA ARG A 111 11.65 5.82 1.45
C ARG A 111 11.80 4.74 2.52
N ASN A 112 12.88 3.97 2.40
CA ASN A 112 13.31 3.00 3.40
C ASN A 112 14.83 2.88 3.36
N ASP A 113 15.52 3.55 4.28
CA ASP A 113 16.98 3.70 4.29
C ASP A 113 17.52 4.17 2.92
N GLU A 114 18.43 3.41 2.29
CA GLU A 114 19.00 3.73 0.98
C GLU A 114 18.03 3.46 -0.20
N TYR A 115 16.85 2.90 0.05
CA TYR A 115 15.87 2.54 -0.97
C TYR A 115 14.77 3.60 -1.13
N SER A 116 14.29 3.75 -2.36
CA SER A 116 13.07 4.50 -2.66
C SER A 116 12.15 3.73 -3.60
N TYR A 117 10.85 3.83 -3.35
CA TYR A 117 9.77 3.16 -4.09
C TYR A 117 8.87 4.23 -4.67
N THR A 118 9.06 4.55 -5.95
CA THR A 118 8.21 5.51 -6.65
C THR A 118 7.07 4.77 -7.32
N VAL A 119 5.86 4.93 -6.79
CA VAL A 119 4.64 4.41 -7.39
C VAL A 119 4.10 5.46 -8.36
N VAL A 120 3.90 5.07 -9.61
CA VAL A 120 3.26 5.90 -10.64
C VAL A 120 1.96 5.22 -11.03
N ALA A 121 0.86 5.98 -11.05
CA ALA A 121 -0.44 5.48 -11.46
C ALA A 121 -1.12 6.50 -12.37
N GLY A 122 -1.87 6.02 -13.35
CA GLY A 122 -2.49 6.90 -14.32
C GLY A 122 -3.45 6.20 -15.25
N PHE A 123 -4.01 6.98 -16.17
CA PHE A 123 -4.78 6.47 -17.28
C PHE A 123 -4.65 7.38 -18.51
N ASP A 124 -4.81 6.79 -19.70
CA ASP A 124 -4.91 7.55 -20.94
C ASP A 124 -6.31 8.13 -21.12
N ARG A 125 -6.39 9.44 -21.34
CA ARG A 125 -7.65 10.07 -21.75
C ARG A 125 -8.02 9.67 -23.18
N MET A 126 -9.31 9.54 -23.41
CA MET A 126 -9.90 9.44 -24.75
C MET A 126 -10.04 10.82 -25.37
N PHE A 127 -9.82 10.94 -26.67
CA PHE A 127 -10.10 12.15 -27.44
C PHE A 127 -11.17 11.89 -28.51
N ASP A 128 -11.94 12.93 -28.86
CA ASP A 128 -12.93 12.92 -29.93
C ASP A 128 -13.96 11.77 -29.84
N ASP A 129 -13.99 10.88 -30.84
CA ASP A 129 -14.91 9.75 -30.97
C ASP A 129 -14.31 8.41 -30.50
N GLU A 130 -13.13 8.43 -29.86
CA GLU A 130 -12.52 7.24 -29.27
C GLU A 130 -13.43 6.63 -28.18
N THR A 131 -13.57 5.31 -28.23
CA THR A 131 -14.37 4.52 -27.30
C THR A 131 -13.50 3.65 -26.40
N GLU A 132 -14.09 3.06 -25.36
CA GLU A 132 -13.41 2.07 -24.52
C GLU A 132 -12.93 0.83 -25.31
N GLU A 133 -13.54 0.53 -26.46
CA GLU A 133 -13.10 -0.55 -27.36
C GLU A 133 -11.77 -0.20 -28.04
N ASP A 134 -11.52 1.08 -28.31
CA ASP A 134 -10.28 1.55 -28.91
C ASP A 134 -9.11 1.52 -27.90
N HIS A 135 -9.40 1.70 -26.60
CA HIS A 135 -8.41 1.64 -25.53
C HIS A 135 -8.90 0.77 -24.36
N PRO A 136 -8.97 -0.56 -24.56
CA PRO A 136 -9.38 -1.47 -23.51
C PRO A 136 -8.29 -1.46 -22.45
N THR A 137 -8.60 -1.00 -21.24
CA THR A 137 -7.67 -0.76 -20.10
C THR A 137 -6.82 0.51 -20.23
N PRO A 138 -7.43 1.71 -20.12
CA PRO A 138 -6.66 2.95 -20.17
C PRO A 138 -5.80 3.14 -18.92
N HIS A 139 -6.12 2.47 -17.80
CA HIS A 139 -5.38 2.56 -16.55
C HIS A 139 -4.07 1.76 -16.58
N PHE A 140 -3.03 2.36 -16.03
CA PHE A 140 -1.71 1.77 -15.85
C PHE A 140 -1.16 2.12 -14.47
N GLY A 141 -0.24 1.28 -13.99
CA GLY A 141 0.53 1.56 -12.79
C GLY A 141 1.88 0.85 -12.83
N GLU A 142 2.83 1.39 -12.09
CA GLU A 142 4.17 0.83 -11.92
C GLU A 142 4.76 1.21 -10.57
N VAL A 143 5.75 0.44 -10.12
CA VAL A 143 6.64 0.84 -9.03
C VAL A 143 8.10 0.74 -9.46
N GLN A 144 8.77 1.88 -9.44
CA GLN A 144 10.21 1.96 -9.63
C GLN A 144 10.91 1.88 -8.27
N VAL A 145 11.76 0.87 -8.12
CA VAL A 145 12.61 0.70 -6.93
C VAL A 145 14.02 1.14 -7.26
N LYS A 146 14.53 2.08 -6.45
CA LYS A 146 15.91 2.58 -6.53
C LYS A 146 16.66 2.30 -5.25
N ARG A 147 17.99 2.20 -5.35
CA ARG A 147 18.94 2.19 -4.24
C ARG A 147 20.01 3.22 -4.50
N ASP A 148 20.26 4.12 -3.55
CA ASP A 148 21.25 5.21 -3.71
C ASP A 148 21.05 6.04 -4.99
N GLY A 149 19.80 6.16 -5.44
CA GLY A 149 19.41 6.86 -6.67
C GLY A 149 19.46 6.02 -7.96
N GLU A 150 20.08 4.84 -7.94
CA GLU A 150 20.17 3.94 -9.09
C GLU A 150 18.95 3.01 -9.17
N THR A 151 18.35 2.88 -10.35
CA THR A 151 17.19 1.99 -10.56
C THR A 151 17.63 0.53 -10.46
N LEU A 152 17.04 -0.19 -9.50
CA LEU A 152 17.23 -1.63 -9.34
C LEU A 152 16.24 -2.42 -10.19
N VAL A 153 14.97 -2.02 -10.15
CA VAL A 153 13.89 -2.69 -10.88
C VAL A 153 12.73 -1.72 -11.12
N ASN A 154 12.03 -1.93 -12.22
CA ASN A 154 10.70 -1.40 -12.44
C ASN A 154 9.71 -2.55 -12.53
N LEU A 155 8.66 -2.53 -11.72
CA LEU A 155 7.60 -3.54 -11.73
C LEU A 155 6.34 -2.91 -12.29
N ASN A 156 5.81 -3.49 -13.37
CA ASN A 156 4.57 -3.04 -13.99
C ASN A 156 3.36 -3.74 -13.37
N CYS A 157 2.25 -3.01 -13.31
CA CYS A 157 0.96 -3.62 -13.04
C CYS A 157 0.51 -4.49 -14.22
N GLU A 158 -0.14 -5.61 -13.92
CA GLU A 158 -0.82 -6.45 -14.90
C GLU A 158 -1.93 -5.65 -15.59
N ARG A 159 -2.02 -5.77 -16.91
CA ARG A 159 -2.99 -5.04 -17.73
C ARG A 159 -4.42 -5.30 -17.24
N GLY A 160 -5.17 -4.24 -16.98
CA GLY A 160 -6.56 -4.32 -16.50
C GLY A 160 -6.73 -4.62 -15.02
N SER A 161 -5.63 -4.74 -14.25
CA SER A 161 -5.69 -4.92 -12.80
C SER A 161 -5.59 -3.61 -12.00
N THR A 162 -5.18 -2.51 -12.65
CA THR A 162 -4.94 -1.24 -11.96
C THR A 162 -6.26 -0.54 -11.62
N ALA A 163 -6.50 -0.35 -10.32
CA ALA A 163 -7.38 0.68 -9.80
C ALA A 163 -6.54 1.93 -9.50
N PHE A 164 -6.93 3.08 -10.03
CA PHE A 164 -6.32 4.38 -9.72
C PHE A 164 -7.44 5.39 -9.51
N ALA A 165 -7.48 5.98 -8.32
CA ALA A 165 -8.64 6.77 -7.90
C ALA A 165 -8.70 8.18 -8.51
N TRP A 166 -7.54 8.71 -8.94
CA TRP A 166 -7.36 10.10 -9.40
C TRP A 166 -8.27 11.11 -8.68
N THR A 167 -7.88 11.46 -7.45
CA THR A 167 -8.63 12.39 -6.60
C THR A 167 -7.76 13.59 -6.23
N PRO A 168 -8.34 14.78 -5.97
CA PRO A 168 -7.57 15.94 -5.52
C PRO A 168 -7.10 15.79 -4.07
N GLU A 169 -7.44 14.73 -3.35
CA GLU A 169 -7.41 14.73 -1.89
C GLU A 169 -5.98 14.65 -1.31
N ILE A 170 -5.03 14.02 -2.00
CA ILE A 170 -3.61 14.10 -1.59
C ILE A 170 -3.07 15.51 -1.79
N TYR A 171 -3.44 16.13 -2.91
CA TYR A 171 -3.08 17.52 -3.21
C TYR A 171 -3.65 18.46 -2.14
N GLU A 172 -4.94 18.36 -1.84
CA GLU A 172 -5.63 19.12 -0.80
C GLU A 172 -5.06 18.85 0.60
N ALA A 173 -4.69 17.59 0.91
CA ALA A 173 -4.06 17.25 2.18
C ALA A 173 -2.67 17.90 2.33
N LYS A 174 -1.88 18.01 1.26
CA LYS A 174 -0.62 18.78 1.28
C LYS A 174 -0.85 20.28 1.44
N GLU A 175 -1.85 20.84 0.77
CA GLU A 175 -2.25 22.25 0.95
C GLU A 175 -2.69 22.53 2.40
N ALA A 176 -3.52 21.65 2.97
CA ALA A 176 -3.95 21.74 4.36
C ALA A 176 -2.78 21.64 5.36
N ALA A 177 -1.70 20.95 4.98
CA ALA A 177 -0.46 20.87 5.74
C ALA A 177 0.49 22.08 5.54
N GLY A 178 0.05 23.11 4.81
CA GLY A 178 0.81 24.35 4.59
C GLY A 178 1.86 24.24 3.48
N TYR A 179 1.62 23.41 2.47
CA TYR A 179 2.47 23.30 1.29
C TYR A 179 1.77 23.83 0.05
N GLU A 180 2.54 24.43 -0.86
CA GLU A 180 2.08 24.89 -2.16
C GLU A 180 2.88 24.20 -3.26
N TRP A 181 2.21 23.87 -4.37
CA TRP A 181 2.82 23.21 -5.52
C TRP A 181 3.41 24.24 -6.49
N ASP A 182 4.72 24.18 -6.72
CA ASP A 182 5.37 24.92 -7.79
C ASP A 182 5.31 24.12 -9.10
N ASP A 183 4.37 24.47 -9.98
CA ASP A 183 4.20 23.80 -11.27
C ASP A 183 5.43 23.92 -12.19
N ARG A 184 6.22 25.00 -12.05
CA ARG A 184 7.40 25.22 -12.89
C ARG A 184 8.56 24.34 -12.47
N ASN A 185 8.80 24.26 -11.17
CA ASN A 185 9.91 23.50 -10.61
C ASN A 185 9.54 22.05 -10.23
N ARG A 186 8.24 21.71 -10.30
CA ARG A 186 7.70 20.38 -9.99
C ARG A 186 8.05 19.93 -8.57
N LEU A 187 7.87 20.83 -7.61
CA LEU A 187 8.18 20.58 -6.21
C LEU A 187 7.20 21.29 -5.28
N TRP A 188 6.94 20.66 -4.14
CA TRP A 188 6.20 21.26 -3.04
C TRP A 188 7.13 22.13 -2.19
N PHE A 189 6.67 23.31 -1.80
CA PHE A 189 7.37 24.16 -0.84
C PHE A 189 6.45 24.54 0.31
N LYS A 190 7.03 24.68 1.51
CA LYS A 190 6.27 25.06 2.70
C LYS A 190 5.98 26.57 2.66
N THR A 191 4.72 26.96 2.78
CA THR A 191 4.33 28.36 2.90
C THR A 191 4.80 28.88 4.27
N GLN A 192 5.47 30.04 4.31
CA GLN A 192 5.86 30.64 5.59
C GLN A 192 4.61 31.21 6.28
N GLU A 193 4.45 30.92 7.57
CA GLU A 193 3.43 31.53 8.44
C GLU A 193 3.69 33.03 8.68
#